data_AF-A0A935FXR0-F1
#
_entry.id   AF-A0A935FXR0-F1
#
_cell.length_a   1.000
_cell.length_b   1.000
_cell.length_c   1.000
_cell.angle_alpha   90.00
_cell.angle_beta   90.00
_cell.angle_gamma   90.00
#
_symmetry.space_group_name_H-M   'P 1'
#
loop_
_entity.id
_entity.type
_entity.pdbx_description
1 polymer ?
#
loop_
_entity_poly.entity_id
_entity_poly.type
_entity_poly.pdbx_seq_one_letter_code
_entity_poly.pdbx_strand_id
1 'polypeptide(L)'
;KMIEKKTIIDQIEITRNGTVQVRLGLLLVEDGTEIDSKWHRTAFPPGHDVAAQIAAVNEHLVQMGKTEVSVEDSARITTVCTQTWTPEVIAAYEATQGEPA
;
A
#
# COMPACT_ATOMS: atom_id res chain seq x y z
N LYS A 1 1.38 -26.98 16.58
CA LYS A 1 0.56 -25.84 16.13
C LYS A 1 1.47 -24.63 16.09
N MET A 2 1.73 -24.13 14.89
CA MET A 2 2.52 -22.92 14.68
C MET A 2 1.57 -21.82 14.20
N ILE A 3 1.58 -20.69 14.90
CA ILE A 3 0.84 -19.48 14.52
C ILE A 3 1.85 -18.48 13.97
N GLU A 4 1.63 -18.02 12.74
CA GLU A 4 2.44 -17.00 12.09
C GLU A 4 1.61 -15.75 11.78
N LYS A 5 2.29 -14.60 11.80
CA LYS A 5 1.75 -13.33 11.33
C LYS A 5 2.22 -13.13 9.90
N LYS A 6 1.32 -12.71 9.01
CA LYS A 6 1.67 -12.40 7.63
C LYS A 6 1.07 -11.07 7.23
N THR A 7 1.86 -10.25 6.54
CA THR A 7 1.39 -9.04 5.89
C THR A 7 1.44 -9.30 4.40
N ILE A 8 0.30 -9.15 3.73
CA ILE A 8 0.17 -9.33 2.29
C ILE A 8 -0.49 -8.10 1.66
N ILE A 9 -0.29 -7.93 0.35
CA ILE A 9 -1.18 -7.09 -0.45
C ILE A 9 -2.43 -7.92 -0.77
N ASP A 10 -3.58 -7.42 -0.33
CA ASP A 10 -4.87 -8.02 -0.67
C ASP A 10 -5.55 -7.31 -1.84
N GLN A 11 -5.38 -5.98 -1.94
CA GLN A 11 -5.93 -5.22 -3.05
C GLN A 11 -5.03 -4.05 -3.39
N ILE A 12 -4.89 -3.79 -4.70
CA ILE A 12 -4.39 -2.52 -5.23
C ILE A 12 -5.52 -1.94 -6.09
N GLU A 13 -5.93 -0.71 -5.80
CA GLU A 13 -6.98 0.01 -6.51
C GLU A 13 -6.43 1.32 -7.04
N ILE A 14 -6.68 1.61 -8.32
CA ILE A 14 -6.37 2.90 -8.92
C ILE A 14 -7.66 3.71 -8.97
N THR A 15 -7.68 4.86 -8.30
CA THR A 15 -8.85 5.73 -8.27
C THR A 15 -8.87 6.69 -9.46
N ARG A 16 -10.01 7.37 -9.68
CA ARG A 16 -10.23 8.25 -10.84
C ARG A 16 -9.19 9.36 -11.00
N ASN A 17 -8.62 9.87 -9.90
CA ASN A 17 -7.62 10.94 -9.94
C ASN A 17 -6.17 10.40 -10.03
N GLY A 18 -5.98 9.10 -10.28
CA GLY A 18 -4.67 8.47 -10.36
C GLY A 18 -4.06 8.08 -9.01
N THR A 19 -4.73 8.34 -7.89
CA THR A 19 -4.26 7.87 -6.57
C THR A 19 -4.33 6.35 -6.53
N VAL A 20 -3.22 5.71 -6.17
CA VAL A 20 -3.14 4.28 -5.95
C VAL A 20 -3.43 4.01 -4.48
N GLN A 21 -4.42 3.19 -4.18
CA GLN A 21 -4.74 2.75 -2.83
C GLN A 21 -4.37 1.28 -2.68
N VAL A 22 -3.64 0.95 -1.62
CA VAL A 22 -3.24 -0.42 -1.31
C VAL A 22 -3.89 -0.84 0.00
N ARG A 23 -4.64 -1.94 -0.04
CA ARG A 23 -5.16 -2.62 1.15
C ARG A 23 -4.20 -3.75 1.53
N LEU A 24 -3.68 -3.67 2.74
CA LEU A 24 -2.83 -4.68 3.35
C LEU A 24 -3.67 -5.61 4.21
N GLY A 25 -3.47 -6.92 4.02
CA GLY A 25 -3.99 -7.97 4.88
C GLY A 25 -3.00 -8.34 5.96
N LEU A 26 -3.38 -8.15 7.21
CA LEU A 26 -2.63 -8.56 8.39
C LEU A 26 -3.21 -9.86 8.91
N LEU A 27 -2.72 -10.97 8.39
CA LEU A 27 -3.26 -12.31 8.61
C LEU A 27 -2.61 -12.96 9.84
N LEU A 28 -3.41 -13.75 10.56
CA LEU A 28 -2.94 -14.78 11.47
C LEU A 28 -3.21 -16.13 10.83
N VAL A 29 -2.15 -16.92 10.66
CA VAL A 29 -2.23 -18.23 10.01
C VAL A 29 -1.81 -19.30 11.02
N GLU A 30 -2.67 -20.29 11.25
CA GLU A 30 -2.36 -21.48 12.07
C GLU A 30 -2.22 -22.69 11.16
N ASP A 31 -1.04 -23.30 11.16
CA ASP A 31 -0.74 -24.53 10.39
C ASP A 31 -1.17 -24.41 8.90
N GLY A 32 -0.95 -23.24 8.29
CA GLY A 32 -1.29 -22.95 6.88
C GLY A 32 -2.72 -22.49 6.63
N THR A 33 -3.58 -22.42 7.66
CA THR A 33 -4.95 -21.92 7.54
C THR A 33 -5.07 -20.51 8.12
N GLU A 34 -5.65 -19.57 7.37
CA GLU A 34 -6.00 -18.25 7.91
C GLU A 34 -7.08 -18.41 8.99
N ILE A 35 -6.81 -17.88 10.19
CA ILE A 35 -7.72 -17.95 11.34
C ILE A 35 -8.25 -16.58 11.77
N ASP A 36 -7.57 -15.50 11.40
CA ASP A 36 -7.99 -14.12 11.65
C ASP A 36 -7.32 -13.17 10.63
N SER A 37 -7.99 -12.06 10.34
CA SER A 37 -7.46 -11.04 9.45
C SER A 37 -7.88 -9.63 9.85
N LYS A 38 -6.96 -8.68 9.67
CA LYS A 38 -7.24 -7.24 9.77
C LYS A 38 -6.80 -6.51 8.52
N TRP A 39 -7.56 -5.50 8.13
CA TRP A 39 -7.35 -4.75 6.91
C TRP A 39 -6.88 -3.32 7.20
N HIS A 40 -5.75 -2.94 6.64
CA HIS A 40 -5.23 -1.57 6.68
C HIS A 40 -5.11 -1.01 5.27
N ARG A 41 -5.18 0.31 5.12
CA ARG A 41 -5.06 0.97 3.83
C ARG A 41 -4.00 2.04 3.89
N THR A 42 -3.22 2.15 2.82
CA THR A 42 -2.36 3.29 2.52
C THR A 42 -2.69 3.81 1.12
N ALA A 43 -2.52 5.10 0.90
CA ALA A 43 -2.78 5.74 -0.38
C ALA A 43 -1.50 6.44 -0.87
N PHE A 44 -1.29 6.40 -2.17
CA PHE A 44 -0.18 7.01 -2.87
C PHE A 44 -0.76 7.96 -3.91
N PRO A 45 -0.77 9.27 -3.62
CA PRO A 45 -1.12 10.28 -4.61
C PRO A 45 -0.15 10.26 -5.80
N PRO A 46 -0.58 10.65 -7.02
CA PRO A 46 0.32 10.84 -8.16
C PRO A 46 1.54 11.69 -7.81
N GLY A 47 2.73 11.20 -8.16
CA GLY A 47 4.01 11.87 -7.91
C GLY A 47 4.57 11.69 -6.49
N HIS A 48 3.88 10.99 -5.60
CA HIS A 48 4.35 10.75 -4.22
C HIS A 48 5.57 9.83 -4.16
N ASP A 49 6.43 10.01 -3.16
CA ASP A 49 7.55 9.10 -2.93
C ASP A 49 7.05 7.76 -2.36
N VAL A 50 6.94 6.76 -3.24
CA VAL A 50 6.45 5.42 -2.91
C VAL A 50 7.37 4.73 -1.90
N ALA A 51 8.69 4.88 -2.03
CA ALA A 51 9.65 4.20 -1.18
C ALA A 51 9.60 4.75 0.25
N ALA A 52 9.56 6.08 0.39
CA ALA A 52 9.41 6.73 1.70
C ALA A 52 8.08 6.36 2.37
N GLN A 53 6.98 6.30 1.61
CA GLN A 53 5.68 5.91 2.15
C GLN A 53 5.66 4.43 2.59
N ILE A 54 6.26 3.52 1.83
CA ILE A 54 6.38 2.11 2.22
C ILE A 54 7.22 1.96 3.49
N ALA A 55 8.31 2.72 3.62
CA ALA A 55 9.13 2.73 4.83
C ALA A 55 8.30 3.15 6.06
N ALA A 56 7.53 4.23 5.96
CA ALA A 56 6.66 4.68 7.05
C ALA A 56 5.57 3.65 7.40
N VAL A 57 5.00 2.97 6.40
CA VAL A 57 4.04 1.86 6.62
C VAL A 57 4.71 0.71 7.36
N ASN A 58 5.92 0.31 6.97
CA ASN A 58 6.67 -0.74 7.64
C ASN A 58 7.02 -0.39 9.10
N GLU A 59 7.46 0.85 9.36
CA GLU A 59 7.67 1.33 10.73
C GLU A 59 6.40 1.21 11.58
N HIS A 60 5.25 1.61 11.04
CA HIS A 60 3.97 1.49 11.75
C HIS A 60 3.56 0.02 11.95
N LEU A 61 3.78 -0.86 10.97
CA LEU A 61 3.53 -2.30 11.10
C LEU A 61 4.38 -2.90 12.23
N VAL A 62 5.65 -2.54 12.30
CA VAL A 62 6.55 -2.97 13.38
C VAL A 62 6.06 -2.47 14.74
N GLN A 63 5.63 -1.21 14.85
CA GLN A 63 5.04 -0.66 16.08
C GLN A 63 3.77 -1.43 16.50
N MET A 64 2.98 -1.91 15.53
CA MET A 64 1.81 -2.76 15.79
C MET A 64 2.15 -4.23 16.06
N GLY A 65 3.43 -4.61 16.05
CA GLY A 65 3.89 -5.99 16.21
C GLY A 65 3.46 -6.90 15.06
N LYS A 66 3.39 -6.35 13.84
CA LYS A 66 3.05 -7.03 12.59
C LYS A 66 4.31 -7.21 11.75
N THR A 67 4.26 -8.11 10.78
CA THR A 67 5.33 -8.29 9.80
C THR A 67 5.33 -7.13 8.81
N GLU A 68 6.49 -6.78 8.29
CA GLU A 68 6.62 -5.78 7.25
C GLU A 68 6.02 -6.26 5.92
N VAL A 69 5.75 -5.32 5.02
CA VAL A 69 5.44 -5.62 3.62
C VAL A 69 6.67 -6.27 3.00
N SER A 70 6.48 -7.37 2.27
CA SER A 70 7.59 -8.08 1.62
C SER A 70 8.27 -7.20 0.57
N VAL A 71 9.53 -7.52 0.22
CA VAL A 71 10.26 -6.82 -0.85
C VAL A 71 9.56 -7.01 -2.19
N GLU A 72 9.00 -8.19 -2.45
CA GLU A 72 8.23 -8.48 -3.67
C GLU A 72 6.96 -7.63 -3.75
N ASP A 73 6.21 -7.55 -2.67
CA ASP A 73 4.99 -6.73 -2.59
C ASP A 73 5.31 -5.24 -2.72
N SER A 74 6.40 -4.78 -2.09
CA SER A 74 6.87 -3.40 -2.22
C SER A 74 7.25 -3.05 -3.67
N ALA A 75 7.90 -3.99 -4.37
CA ALA A 75 8.21 -3.84 -5.79
C ALA A 75 6.94 -3.83 -6.66
N ARG A 76 5.92 -4.64 -6.32
CA ARG A 76 4.62 -4.65 -7.00
C ARG A 76 3.91 -3.30 -6.86
N ILE A 77 3.86 -2.73 -5.65
CA ILE A 77 3.28 -1.40 -5.40
C ILE A 77 4.01 -0.35 -6.23
N THR A 78 5.35 -0.33 -6.17
CA THR A 78 6.18 0.62 -6.91
C THR A 78 5.95 0.51 -8.43
N THR A 79 5.81 -0.70 -8.95
CA THR A 79 5.52 -0.94 -10.36
C THR A 79 4.16 -0.37 -10.75
N VAL A 80 3.11 -0.62 -9.96
CA VAL A 80 1.77 -0.10 -10.26
C VAL A 80 1.75 1.43 -10.21
N CYS A 81 2.38 2.05 -9.21
CA CYS A 81 2.46 3.51 -9.12
C CYS A 81 3.18 4.10 -10.33
N THR A 82 4.36 3.59 -10.68
CA THR A 82 5.16 4.11 -11.81
C THR A 82 4.49 3.93 -13.17
N GLN A 83 3.73 2.84 -13.37
CA GLN A 83 2.94 2.63 -14.60
C GLN A 83 1.69 3.50 -14.66
N THR A 84 1.10 3.83 -13.51
CA THR A 84 -0.13 4.64 -13.43
C THR A 84 0.16 6.13 -13.54
N TRP A 85 1.29 6.60 -13.00
CA TRP A 85 1.63 8.02 -12.92
C TRP A 85 2.41 8.48 -14.15
N THR A 86 1.71 8.58 -15.28
CA THR A 86 2.23 9.32 -16.42
C THR A 86 2.37 10.80 -16.07
N PRO A 87 3.21 11.58 -16.78
CA PRO A 87 3.33 13.02 -16.54
C PRO A 87 1.99 13.76 -16.60
N GLU A 88 1.08 13.34 -17.48
CA GLU A 88 -0.26 13.91 -17.61
C GLU A 88 -1.14 13.63 -16.38
N VAL A 89 -1.05 12.43 -15.80
CA VAL A 89 -1.79 12.07 -14.59
C VAL A 89 -1.29 12.87 -13.39
N ILE A 90 0.03 13.02 -13.25
CA ILE A 90 0.63 13.83 -12.20
C ILE A 90 0.19 15.29 -12.34
N ALA A 91 0.33 15.87 -13.54
CA ALA A 91 -0.08 17.24 -13.79
C ALA A 91 -1.59 17.48 -13.55
N ALA A 92 -2.43 16.54 -13.96
CA ALA A 92 -3.87 16.60 -13.71
C ALA A 92 -4.20 16.55 -12.22
N TYR A 93 -3.51 15.69 -11.45
CA TYR A 93 -3.69 15.62 -10.00
C TYR A 93 -3.28 16.93 -9.32
N GLU A 94 -2.09 17.45 -9.63
CA GLU A 94 -1.59 18.71 -9.07
C GLU A 94 -2.51 19.89 -9.37
N ALA A 95 -3.08 19.95 -10.58
CA ALA A 95 -4.05 20.98 -10.95
C ALA A 95 -5.30 20.98 -10.05
N THR A 96 -5.75 19.80 -9.60
CA THR A 96 -6.90 19.71 -8.65
C THR A 96 -6.54 20.14 -7.22
N GLN A 97 -5.26 20.10 -6.83
CA GLN A 97 -4.82 20.51 -5.50
C GLN A 97 -4.65 22.03 -5.38
N GLY A 98 -4.43 22.71 -6.51
CA GLY A 98 -4.23 24.17 -6.57
C GLY A 98 -5.52 24.98 -6.64
N GLU A 99 -6.68 24.33 -6.76
CA GLU A 99 -7.98 25.01 -6.84
C GLU A 99 -8.50 25.30 -5.41
N PRO A 100 -8.62 26.57 -4.98
CA PRO A 100 -9.21 26.88 -3.69
C PRO A 100 -10.70 26.50 -3.69
N ALA A 101 -11.14 25.90 -2.59
CA ALA A 101 -12.54 25.49 -2.36
C ALA A 101 -13.55 26.64 -2.48
#